data_AF-A0A925IBJ5-F1
#
_entry.id   AF-A0A925IBJ5-F1
#
_cell.length_a   1.000
_cell.length_b   1.000
_cell.length_c   1.000
_cell.angle_alpha   90.00
_cell.angle_beta   90.00
_cell.angle_gamma   90.00
#
_symmetry.space_group_name_H-M   'P 1'
#
loop_
_entity.id
_entity.type
_entity.pdbx_description
1 polymer ?
#
loop_
_entity_poly.entity_id
_entity_poly.type
_entity_poly.pdbx_seq_one_letter_code
_entity_poly.pdbx_strand_id
1 'polypeptide(L)'
;MQAVYWDYIRADVYTNEMIRNDSTKIAARENSRLQNEIFALHKISKEDFYKSYDYYLNHPLMLKEMLDTMTVRQQKKIEIQKAIDIKKDSLRMRILKKNADTLKIK
;
A
#
# COMPACT_ATOMS: atom_id res chain seq x y z
N MET A 1 -8.13 -9.52 8.48
CA MET A 1 -7.35 -10.24 7.44
C MET A 1 -7.09 -9.44 6.16
N GLN A 2 -8.06 -8.64 5.68
CA GLN A 2 -7.91 -7.83 4.45
C GLN A 2 -6.63 -6.98 4.35
N ALA A 3 -6.25 -6.26 5.41
CA ALA A 3 -5.04 -5.42 5.40
C ALA A 3 -3.76 -6.25 5.26
N VAL A 4 -3.69 -7.39 5.95
CA VAL A 4 -2.58 -8.35 5.85
C VAL A 4 -2.46 -8.89 4.42
N TYR A 5 -3.59 -9.31 3.85
CA TYR A 5 -3.66 -9.80 2.46
C TYR A 5 -3.21 -8.75 1.45
N TRP A 6 -3.64 -7.50 1.63
CA TRP A 6 -3.24 -6.40 0.77
C TRP A 6 -1.72 -6.25 0.73
N ASP A 7 -1.09 -6.24 1.91
CA ASP A 7 0.36 -6.08 2.03
C ASP A 7 1.11 -7.30 1.50
N TYR A 8 0.60 -8.50 1.77
CA TYR A 8 1.14 -9.75 1.26
C TYR A 8 1.17 -9.78 -0.28
N ILE A 9 0.05 -9.46 -0.93
CA ILE A 9 -0.05 -9.40 -2.40
C ILE A 9 0.91 -8.34 -2.96
N ARG A 10 1.01 -7.17 -2.31
CA ARG A 10 1.95 -6.12 -2.74
C ARG A 10 3.40 -6.57 -2.65
N ALA A 11 3.79 -7.29 -1.59
CA ALA A 11 5.14 -7.84 -1.46
C ALA A 11 5.44 -8.84 -2.58
N ASP A 12 4.49 -9.73 -2.88
CA ASP A 12 4.64 -10.71 -3.95
C ASP A 12 4.83 -10.03 -5.32
N VAL A 13 3.92 -9.11 -5.68
CA VAL A 13 4.02 -8.33 -6.92
C VAL A 13 5.33 -7.53 -6.98
N TYR A 14 5.72 -6.86 -5.89
CA TYR A 14 6.97 -6.10 -5.86
C TYR A 14 8.17 -6.99 -6.13
N THR A 15 8.26 -8.16 -5.49
CA THR A 15 9.41 -9.06 -5.70
C THR A 15 9.42 -9.69 -7.09
N ASN A 16 8.25 -10.06 -7.63
CA ASN A 16 8.14 -10.67 -8.95
C ASN A 16 8.37 -9.68 -10.09
N GLU A 17 7.97 -8.41 -9.92
CA GLU A 17 8.08 -7.40 -10.98
C GLU A 17 9.36 -6.57 -10.88
N MET A 18 9.79 -6.22 -9.67
CA MET A 18 10.92 -5.30 -9.46
C MET A 18 12.23 -6.02 -9.12
N ILE A 19 12.16 -7.11 -8.36
CA ILE A 19 13.38 -7.81 -7.87
C ILE A 19 13.80 -8.95 -8.79
N ARG A 20 12.87 -9.57 -9.54
CA ARG A 20 13.19 -10.68 -10.45
C ARG A 20 14.25 -10.33 -11.50
N ASN A 21 14.32 -9.08 -11.92
CA ASN A 21 15.29 -8.60 -12.92
C ASN A 21 16.60 -8.08 -12.28
N ASP A 22 16.71 -8.07 -10.96
CA ASP A 22 17.89 -7.65 -10.22
C ASP A 22 18.78 -8.87 -9.92
N SER A 23 19.89 -9.00 -10.64
CA SER A 23 20.83 -10.13 -10.48
C SER A 23 21.55 -10.17 -9.13
N THR A 24 21.50 -9.08 -8.36
CA THR A 24 22.11 -9.00 -7.03
C THR A 24 21.23 -9.58 -5.92
N LYS A 25 19.98 -9.90 -6.23
CA LYS A 25 18.98 -10.35 -5.26
C LYS A 25 18.31 -11.65 -5.68
N ILE A 26 17.81 -12.38 -4.68
CA ILE A 26 17.02 -13.58 -4.89
C ILE A 26 15.57 -13.23 -4.55
N ALA A 27 14.73 -13.07 -5.56
CA ALA A 27 13.34 -12.61 -5.40
C ALA A 27 12.55 -13.43 -4.35
N ALA A 28 12.69 -14.75 -4.35
CA ALA A 28 12.03 -15.62 -3.37
C ALA A 28 12.48 -15.36 -1.92
N ARG A 29 13.77 -15.06 -1.71
CA ARG A 29 14.32 -14.73 -0.38
C ARG A 29 13.78 -13.39 0.10
N GLU A 30 13.77 -12.38 -0.77
CA GLU A 30 13.22 -11.06 -0.44
C GLU A 30 11.72 -11.12 -0.16
N ASN A 31 10.96 -11.90 -0.95
CA ASN A 31 9.53 -12.06 -0.73
C ASN A 31 9.26 -12.70 0.64
N SER A 32 9.99 -13.76 0.97
CA SER A 32 9.88 -14.41 2.30
C SER A 32 10.22 -13.45 3.44
N ARG A 33 11.25 -12.62 3.29
CA ARG A 33 11.62 -11.60 4.29
C ARG A 33 10.49 -10.58 4.47
N LEU A 34 9.95 -10.03 3.38
CA LEU A 34 8.87 -9.05 3.40
C LEU A 34 7.59 -9.62 4.01
N GLN A 35 7.22 -10.86 3.68
CA GLN A 35 6.05 -11.53 4.27
C GLN A 35 6.18 -11.67 5.78
N ASN A 36 7.36 -12.04 6.29
CA ASN A 36 7.61 -12.11 7.73
C ASN A 36 7.49 -10.75 8.41
N GLU A 37 8.00 -9.68 7.78
CA GLU A 37 7.84 -8.31 8.28
C GLU A 37 6.37 -7.87 8.31
N ILE A 38 5.59 -8.23 7.28
CA ILE A 38 4.15 -7.98 7.22
C ILE A 38 3.43 -8.71 8.36
N PHE A 39 3.74 -9.98 8.59
CA PHE A 39 3.15 -10.75 9.69
C PHE A 39 3.44 -10.10 11.06
N ALA A 40 4.69 -9.68 11.28
CA ALA A 40 5.08 -8.96 12.48
C ALA A 40 4.33 -7.61 12.62
N LEU A 41 4.24 -6.83 11.54
CA LEU A 41 3.55 -5.53 11.52
C LEU A 41 2.07 -5.66 11.90
N HIS A 42 1.40 -6.68 11.36
CA HIS A 42 -0.02 -6.93 11.60
C HIS A 42 -0.31 -7.78 12.84
N LYS A 43 0.74 -8.18 13.57
CA LYS A 43 0.66 -9.02 14.78
C LYS A 43 -0.12 -10.32 14.54
N ILE A 44 0.20 -10.98 13.43
CA ILE A 44 -0.42 -12.24 13.02
C ILE A 44 0.66 -13.30 12.81
N SER A 45 0.37 -14.55 13.14
CA SER A 45 1.26 -15.66 12.84
C SER A 45 1.15 -16.07 11.37
N LYS A 46 2.21 -16.70 10.84
CA LYS A 46 2.20 -17.28 9.50
C LYS A 46 1.07 -18.32 9.38
N GLU A 47 0.91 -19.13 10.41
CA GLU A 47 -0.08 -20.21 10.49
C GLU A 47 -1.51 -19.68 10.44
N ASP A 48 -1.81 -18.60 11.17
CA ASP A 48 -3.15 -17.99 11.17
C ASP A 48 -3.48 -17.32 9.84
N PHE A 49 -2.46 -16.74 9.19
CA PHE A 49 -2.61 -16.23 7.83
C PHE A 49 -2.95 -17.37 6.87
N TYR A 50 -2.18 -18.46 6.83
CA TYR A 50 -2.43 -19.56 5.90
C TYR A 50 -3.75 -20.29 6.18
N LYS A 51 -4.16 -20.44 7.45
CA LYS A 51 -5.50 -20.96 7.78
C LYS A 51 -6.61 -20.09 7.20
N SER A 52 -6.48 -18.77 7.35
CA SER A 52 -7.43 -17.82 6.77
C SER A 52 -7.37 -17.85 5.24
N TYR A 53 -6.17 -18.03 4.69
CA TYR A 53 -5.94 -18.08 3.26
C TYR A 53 -6.65 -19.27 2.61
N ASP A 54 -6.44 -20.47 3.15
CA ASP A 54 -7.13 -21.68 2.73
C ASP A 54 -8.64 -21.56 2.89
N TYR A 55 -9.13 -20.94 3.96
CA TYR A 55 -10.56 -20.69 4.11
C TYR A 55 -11.09 -19.85 2.95
N TYR A 56 -10.47 -18.72 2.61
CA TYR A 56 -10.94 -17.88 1.50
C TYR A 56 -10.81 -18.58 0.13
N LEU A 57 -9.75 -19.36 -0.10
CA LEU A 57 -9.62 -20.13 -1.35
C LEU A 57 -10.76 -21.13 -1.56
N ASN A 58 -11.23 -21.75 -0.47
CA ASN A 58 -12.37 -22.67 -0.51
C ASN A 58 -13.74 -21.96 -0.55
N HIS A 59 -13.78 -20.63 -0.44
CA HIS A 59 -15.00 -19.83 -0.48
C HIS A 59 -14.89 -18.69 -1.53
N PRO A 60 -14.98 -19.01 -2.84
CA PRO A 60 -14.70 -18.05 -3.92
C PRO A 60 -15.56 -16.78 -3.88
N LEU A 61 -16.83 -16.88 -3.47
CA LEU A 61 -17.70 -15.71 -3.33
C LEU A 61 -17.19 -14.75 -2.24
N MET A 62 -16.83 -15.28 -1.06
CA MET A 62 -16.28 -14.48 0.02
C MET A 62 -14.90 -13.90 -0.34
N LEU A 63 -14.07 -14.68 -1.05
CA LEU A 63 -12.78 -14.20 -1.55
C LEU A 63 -12.98 -13.02 -2.51
N LYS A 64 -13.90 -13.14 -3.47
CA LYS A 64 -14.22 -12.06 -4.41
C LYS A 64 -14.68 -10.80 -3.67
N GLU A 65 -15.66 -10.91 -2.77
CA GLU A 65 -16.15 -9.78 -1.99
C GLU A 65 -15.04 -9.12 -1.16
N MET A 66 -14.15 -9.93 -0.59
CA MET A 66 -13.00 -9.45 0.16
C MET A 66 -12.06 -8.62 -0.74
N LEU A 67 -11.71 -9.12 -1.92
CA LEU A 67 -10.83 -8.46 -2.89
C LEU A 67 -11.45 -7.18 -3.46
N ASP A 68 -12.74 -7.22 -3.81
CA ASP A 68 -13.49 -6.04 -4.29
C ASP A 68 -13.47 -4.93 -3.24
N THR A 69 -13.79 -5.28 -1.99
CA THR A 69 -13.77 -4.33 -0.87
C THR A 69 -12.39 -3.73 -0.65
N MET A 70 -11.33 -4.54 -0.74
CA MET A 70 -9.94 -4.08 -0.60
C MET A 70 -9.59 -3.06 -1.68
N THR A 71 -9.94 -3.34 -2.93
CA THR A 71 -9.66 -2.49 -4.08
C THR A 71 -10.36 -1.14 -3.96
N VAL A 72 -11.66 -1.13 -3.60
CA VAL A 72 -12.42 0.11 -3.39
C VAL A 72 -11.83 0.95 -2.26
N ARG A 73 -11.46 0.32 -1.14
CA ARG A 73 -10.83 1.04 -0.01
C ARG A 73 -9.49 1.65 -0.41
N GLN A 74 -8.68 0.95 -1.19
CA GLN A 74 -7.41 1.48 -1.64
C GLN A 74 -7.59 2.65 -2.61
N GLN A 75 -8.51 2.53 -3.57
CA GLN A 75 -8.81 3.61 -4.52
C GLN A 75 -9.24 4.88 -3.78
N LYS A 76 -10.11 4.74 -2.78
CA LYS A 76 -10.54 5.87 -1.93
C LYS A 76 -9.35 6.50 -1.18
N LYS A 77 -8.41 5.70 -0.66
CA LYS A 77 -7.20 6.23 0.00
C LYS A 77 -6.35 7.05 -0.98
N ILE A 78 -6.18 6.57 -2.20
CA ILE A 78 -5.43 7.27 -3.26
C ILE A 78 -6.09 8.62 -3.57
N GLU A 79 -7.41 8.66 -3.71
CA GLU A 79 -8.17 9.88 -3.98
C GLU A 79 -8.06 10.90 -2.85
N ILE A 80 -8.19 10.46 -1.59
CA ILE A 80 -8.01 11.31 -0.42
C ILE A 80 -6.58 11.87 -0.37
N GLN A 81 -5.57 11.03 -0.62
CA GLN A 81 -4.17 11.48 -0.61
C GLN A 81 -3.92 12.53 -1.70
N LYS A 82 -4.40 12.30 -2.92
CA LYS A 82 -4.32 13.29 -4.01
C LYS A 82 -4.97 14.62 -3.64
N ALA A 83 -6.15 14.58 -3.01
CA ALA A 83 -6.84 15.79 -2.58
C ALA A 83 -6.06 16.56 -1.49
N ILE A 84 -5.42 15.85 -0.56
CA ILE A 84 -4.53 16.44 0.46
C ILE A 84 -3.34 17.12 -0.20
N ASP A 85 -2.69 16.45 -1.15
CA ASP A 85 -1.49 16.96 -1.83
C ASP A 85 -1.82 18.24 -2.63
N ILE A 86 -2.91 18.23 -3.40
CA ILE A 86 -3.41 19.42 -4.14
C ILE A 86 -3.67 20.59 -3.19
N LYS A 87 -4.28 20.33 -2.02
CA LYS A 87 -4.57 21.36 -1.03
C LYS A 87 -3.29 21.94 -0.43
N LYS A 88 -2.29 21.10 -0.17
CA LYS A 88 -0.97 21.51 0.35
C LYS A 88 -0.23 22.40 -0.65
N ASP A 89 -0.25 22.04 -1.92
CA ASP A 89 0.37 22.85 -2.98
C ASP A 89 -0.34 24.19 -3.16
N SER A 90 -1.68 24.18 -3.14
CA SER A 90 -2.48 25.41 -3.17
C SER A 90 -2.15 26.34 -2.00
N LEU A 91 -1.95 25.80 -0.80
CA LEU A 91 -1.56 26.57 0.38
C LEU A 91 -0.14 27.14 0.23
N ARG A 92 0.82 26.34 -0.25
CA ARG A 92 2.19 26.78 -0.52
C ARG A 92 2.22 27.95 -1.50
N MET A 93 1.44 27.88 -2.59
CA MET A 93 1.36 28.96 -3.57
C MET A 93 0.77 30.26 -3.01
N ARG A 94 -0.23 30.18 -2.12
CA ARG A 94 -0.77 31.37 -1.44
C ARG A 94 0.27 32.05 -0.54
N ILE A 95 1.06 31.27 0.19
CA ILE A 95 2.12 31.80 1.05
C ILE A 95 3.19 32.50 0.22
N LEU A 96 3.65 31.87 -0.86
CA LEU A 96 4.64 32.45 -1.77
C LEU A 96 4.16 33.77 -2.38
N LYS A 97 2.89 33.83 -2.82
CA LYS A 97 2.31 35.07 -3.36
C LYS A 97 2.26 36.18 -2.31
N LYS A 98 1.77 35.88 -1.10
CA LYS A 98 1.71 36.86 -0.01
C LYS A 98 3.10 37.45 0.31
N ASN A 99 4.13 36.60 0.35
CA ASN A 99 5.49 37.04 0.63
C ASN A 99 6.07 37.91 -0.51
N ALA A 100 5.80 37.55 -1.77
CA ALA A 100 6.20 38.36 -2.92
C ALA A 100 5.51 39.73 -2.93
N ASP A 101 4.23 39.79 -2.58
CA ASP A 101 3.48 41.04 -2.49
C ASP A 101 4.02 41.93 -1.36
N THR A 102 4.41 41.37 -0.21
CA THR A 102 5.01 42.14 0.90
C THR A 102 6.40 42.70 0.59
N LEU A 103 7.16 42.06 -0.30
CA LEU A 103 8.50 42.53 -0.70
C LEU A 103 8.46 43.66 -1.73
N LYS A 104 7.34 43.82 -2.45
CA LYS A 104 7.13 44.90 -3.43
C LYS A 104 6.66 46.23 -2.83
N ILE A 105 6.34 46.25 -1.53
CA ILE A 105 5.80 47.42 -0.81
C ILE A 105 6.90 48.10 0.04
N LYS A 106 8.15 47.62 -0.01
CA LYS A 106 9.34 48.28 0.56
C LYS A 106 10.21 48.85 -0.56
#